data_AF-A0A3P6QLK4-F1
#
_entry.id   AF-A0A3P6QLK4-F1
#
_cell.length_a   1.000
_cell.length_b   1.000
_cell.length_c   1.000
_cell.angle_alpha   90.00
_cell.angle_beta   90.00
_cell.angle_gamma   90.00
#
_symmetry.space_group_name_H-M   'P 1'
#
loop_
_entity.id
_entity.type
_entity.pdbx_description
1 polymer ?
#
loop_
_entity_poly.entity_id
_entity_poly.type
_entity_poly.pdbx_seq_one_letter_code
_entity_poly.pdbx_strand_id
1 'polypeptide(L)'
;MALSHVQTLSLVADRLADDLRFSRGEEPVSRNQLGELEFSHFVMCSPHPMLTKGKSLFYNAILPRPGFSDYPVTLMIAPCSQYAPLMRHSGSQLFALPGFLELEDQDGSVTKFLHETGTVNLEGRHTKVVAMPRLNLCSFHSLAAHHLNERMDCAAHEELVAFILLQLLAALKMLQSDGVESLSTNFKEFLLAYRFAPNSQTEIWEFPRLIFLPETHGAEIESGGDELVGLCRYAMRALCTLLHHRMDGKAPPIRYRYAYSLLMFMMLRNVLLPRSRYSSALLACATLLQEDKSSSLTKAKNVLEVALWGGETCRSDTEARVWLDVARAECVDSLLRQLVCEPGCRLGARERYRVEFLLGATPRSIVESQAAITAAKTR
;
A
#
# COMPACT_ATOMS: atom_id res chain seq x y z
N MET A 1 18.22 26.27 19.81
CA MET A 1 17.21 25.33 20.34
C MET A 1 17.54 23.96 19.77
N ALA A 2 17.78 22.95 20.61
CA ALA A 2 17.94 21.57 20.16
C ALA A 2 16.56 20.90 20.16
N LEU A 3 16.11 20.38 19.02
CA LEU A 3 14.87 19.62 18.93
C LEU A 3 15.09 18.21 19.50
N SER A 4 14.11 17.67 20.22
CA SER A 4 14.15 16.26 20.64
C SER A 4 14.01 15.33 19.42
N HIS A 5 14.48 14.08 19.51
CA HIS A 5 14.36 13.14 18.38
C HIS A 5 12.90 12.94 17.94
N VAL A 6 11.95 12.94 18.88
CA VAL A 6 10.51 12.85 18.58
C VAL A 6 10.02 14.07 17.82
N GLN A 7 10.44 15.28 18.22
CA GLN A 7 10.09 16.52 17.51
C GLN A 7 10.69 16.56 16.11
N THR A 8 11.95 16.13 15.96
CA THR A 8 12.60 16.02 14.64
C THR A 8 11.89 15.01 13.75
N LEU A 9 11.56 13.83 14.27
CA LEU A 9 10.82 12.82 13.52
C LEU A 9 9.41 13.29 13.14
N SER A 10 8.73 14.06 13.99
CA SER A 10 7.43 14.65 13.66
C SER A 10 7.55 15.63 12.49
N LEU A 11 8.54 16.52 12.52
CA LEU A 11 8.80 17.45 11.42
C LEU A 11 9.16 16.70 10.12
N VAL A 12 9.94 15.62 10.22
CA VAL A 12 10.28 14.78 9.07
C VAL A 12 9.04 14.06 8.54
N ALA A 13 8.16 13.54 9.40
CA ALA A 13 6.90 12.92 8.99
C ALA A 13 6.00 13.88 8.23
N ASP A 14 5.89 15.13 8.69
CA ASP A 14 5.11 16.18 8.00
C ASP A 14 5.70 16.48 6.62
N ARG A 15 7.04 16.59 6.51
CA ARG A 15 7.72 16.83 5.23
C ARG A 15 7.64 15.63 4.27
N LEU A 16 7.73 14.41 4.80
CA LEU A 16 7.52 13.17 4.04
C LEU A 16 6.12 13.09 3.44
N ALA A 17 5.12 13.61 4.15
CA ALA A 17 3.76 13.66 3.65
C ALA A 17 3.63 14.59 2.43
N ASP A 18 4.36 15.71 2.42
CA ASP A 18 4.40 16.64 1.29
C ASP A 18 5.21 16.07 0.11
N ASP A 19 6.36 15.43 0.36
CA ASP A 19 7.24 14.90 -0.70
C ASP A 19 6.64 13.66 -1.43
N LEU A 20 5.77 12.89 -0.77
CA LEU A 20 5.01 11.81 -1.42
C LEU A 20 3.80 12.31 -2.23
N ARG A 21 3.38 13.56 -2.01
CA ARG A 21 2.30 14.23 -2.73
C ARG A 21 2.85 14.93 -3.97
N PHE A 22 3.93 15.66 -3.78
CA PHE A 22 4.72 16.26 -4.83
C PHE A 22 5.99 15.44 -4.91
N SER A 23 5.99 14.33 -5.66
CA SER A 23 7.22 13.64 -6.03
C SER A 23 8.22 14.69 -6.51
N ARG A 24 9.10 15.15 -5.63
CA ARG A 24 9.80 16.42 -5.82
C ARG A 24 10.74 16.22 -7.02
N GLY A 25 10.43 16.89 -8.13
CA GLY A 25 11.11 16.71 -9.42
C GLY A 25 10.42 15.79 -10.44
N GLU A 26 9.17 15.37 -10.23
CA GLU A 26 8.33 14.66 -11.22
C GLU A 26 7.14 15.48 -11.72
N GLU A 27 6.96 16.75 -11.30
CA GLU A 27 5.95 17.61 -11.93
C GLU A 27 6.30 17.73 -13.42
N PRO A 28 5.43 17.26 -14.35
CA PRO A 28 5.78 17.21 -15.76
C PRO A 28 6.01 18.58 -16.36
N VAL A 29 5.31 19.58 -15.84
CA VAL A 29 5.30 20.98 -16.27
C VAL A 29 5.16 21.89 -15.05
N SER A 30 5.49 23.17 -15.22
CA SER A 30 5.37 24.15 -14.14
C SER A 30 3.92 24.26 -13.63
N ARG A 31 3.75 24.65 -12.36
CA ARG A 31 2.40 24.80 -11.76
C ARG A 31 1.46 25.72 -12.54
N ASN A 32 1.99 26.75 -13.20
CA ASN A 32 1.19 27.65 -14.02
C ASN A 32 0.65 26.95 -15.28
N GLN A 33 1.43 26.02 -15.86
CA GLN A 33 1.03 25.24 -17.04
C GLN A 33 0.12 24.06 -16.68
N LEU A 34 0.19 23.54 -15.44
CA LEU A 34 -0.72 22.47 -15.01
C LEU A 34 -2.19 22.87 -15.11
N GLY A 35 -2.52 24.14 -14.85
CA GLY A 35 -3.90 24.65 -14.97
C GLY A 35 -4.40 24.83 -16.40
N GLU A 36 -3.52 24.79 -17.39
CA GLU A 36 -3.84 24.93 -18.82
C GLU A 36 -3.96 23.57 -19.53
N LEU A 37 -3.69 22.46 -18.82
CA LEU A 37 -3.74 21.13 -19.40
C LEU A 37 -5.19 20.64 -19.55
N GLU A 38 -5.57 20.31 -20.78
CA GLU A 38 -6.81 19.64 -21.12
C GLU A 38 -6.59 18.14 -21.38
N PHE A 39 -7.68 17.37 -21.44
CA PHE A 39 -7.63 15.94 -21.73
C PHE A 39 -6.99 15.64 -23.10
N SER A 40 -7.22 16.51 -24.09
CA SER A 40 -6.68 16.42 -25.45
C SER A 40 -5.14 16.46 -25.51
N HIS A 41 -4.47 17.02 -24.49
CA HIS A 41 -3.01 17.06 -24.41
C HIS A 41 -2.38 15.72 -24.07
N PHE A 42 -3.16 14.75 -23.60
CA PHE A 42 -2.67 13.42 -23.27
C PHE A 42 -2.82 12.46 -24.46
N VAL A 43 -1.70 11.90 -24.90
CA VAL A 43 -1.68 10.90 -25.97
C VAL A 43 -1.80 9.51 -25.36
N MET A 44 -2.96 8.88 -25.52
CA MET A 44 -3.22 7.53 -25.04
C MET A 44 -2.37 6.49 -25.77
N CYS A 45 -1.69 5.62 -25.04
CA CYS A 45 -0.89 4.54 -25.62
C CYS A 45 -1.75 3.38 -26.17
N SER A 46 -2.98 3.25 -25.67
CA SER A 46 -3.91 2.17 -26.03
C SER A 46 -5.35 2.68 -25.93
N PRO A 47 -6.26 2.27 -26.84
CA PRO A 47 -7.69 2.56 -26.73
C PRO A 47 -8.37 1.77 -25.59
N HIS A 48 -7.78 0.66 -25.17
CA HIS A 48 -8.29 -0.15 -24.06
C HIS A 48 -7.56 0.18 -22.75
N PRO A 49 -8.26 0.18 -21.60
CA PRO A 49 -7.64 0.41 -20.30
C PRO A 49 -6.64 -0.71 -19.98
N MET A 50 -5.53 -0.36 -19.34
CA MET A 50 -4.55 -1.34 -18.85
C MET A 50 -5.11 -2.15 -17.67
N LEU A 51 -6.00 -1.52 -16.89
CA LEU A 51 -6.59 -2.08 -15.69
C LEU A 51 -7.96 -1.43 -15.48
N THR A 52 -8.95 -2.26 -15.19
CA THR A 52 -10.28 -1.84 -14.78
C THR A 52 -10.51 -2.31 -13.35
N LYS A 53 -10.85 -1.37 -12.46
CA LYS A 53 -11.10 -1.65 -11.05
C LYS A 53 -12.41 -1.00 -10.63
N GLY A 54 -13.48 -1.80 -10.56
CA GLY A 54 -14.83 -1.27 -10.40
C GLY A 54 -15.16 -0.31 -11.54
N LYS A 55 -15.55 0.93 -11.20
CA LYS A 55 -15.82 2.02 -12.15
C LYS A 55 -14.59 2.89 -12.45
N SER A 56 -13.39 2.49 -12.03
CA SER A 56 -12.15 3.22 -12.33
C SER A 56 -11.41 2.54 -13.48
N LEU A 57 -11.13 3.30 -14.53
CA LEU A 57 -10.40 2.85 -15.71
C LEU A 57 -9.01 3.48 -15.71
N PHE A 58 -7.97 2.66 -15.87
CA PHE A 58 -6.59 3.14 -15.87
C PHE A 58 -5.98 3.02 -17.26
N TYR A 59 -5.41 4.10 -17.77
CA TYR A 59 -4.79 4.19 -19.08
C TYR A 59 -3.34 4.63 -18.99
N ASN A 60 -2.55 4.08 -19.90
CA ASN A 60 -1.17 4.47 -20.12
C ASN A 60 -1.22 5.58 -21.16
N ALA A 61 -0.62 6.72 -20.84
CA ALA A 61 -0.56 7.85 -21.77
C ALA A 61 0.80 8.54 -21.71
N ILE A 62 0.99 9.48 -22.62
CA ILE A 62 2.16 10.33 -22.72
C ILE A 62 1.68 11.78 -22.72
N LEU A 63 2.35 12.63 -21.94
CA LEU A 63 2.20 14.06 -22.00
C LEU A 63 3.39 14.63 -22.80
N PRO A 64 3.18 15.08 -24.05
CA PRO A 64 4.23 15.70 -24.85
C PRO A 64 4.68 17.01 -24.22
N ARG A 65 5.99 17.26 -24.20
CA ARG A 65 6.56 18.48 -23.62
C ARG A 65 7.41 19.23 -24.63
N PRO A 66 7.01 20.42 -25.08
CA PRO A 66 7.80 21.19 -26.05
C PRO A 66 9.20 21.45 -25.52
N GLY A 67 10.23 21.02 -26.25
CA GLY A 67 11.64 21.22 -25.87
C GLY A 67 12.18 20.28 -24.79
N PHE A 68 11.39 19.31 -24.31
CA PHE A 68 11.81 18.29 -23.35
C PHE A 68 11.44 16.89 -23.85
N SER A 69 11.93 15.86 -23.15
CA SER A 69 11.46 14.49 -23.41
C SER A 69 9.99 14.35 -23.04
N ASP A 70 9.27 13.56 -23.83
CA ASP A 70 7.93 13.08 -23.51
C ASP A 70 7.86 12.55 -22.08
N TYR A 71 6.78 12.88 -21.39
CA TYR A 71 6.59 12.49 -20.01
C TYR A 71 5.53 11.37 -19.92
N PRO A 72 5.92 10.13 -19.55
CA PRO A 72 4.96 9.04 -19.41
C PRO A 72 4.06 9.27 -18.20
N VAL A 73 2.77 9.05 -18.37
CA VAL A 73 1.77 9.21 -17.30
C VAL A 73 0.88 7.98 -17.19
N THR A 74 0.22 7.87 -16.04
CA THR A 74 -0.94 7.00 -15.84
C THR A 74 -2.16 7.90 -15.63
N LEU A 75 -3.21 7.71 -16.44
CA LEU A 75 -4.48 8.42 -16.29
C LEU A 75 -5.50 7.49 -15.65
N MET A 76 -6.21 7.97 -14.64
CA MET A 76 -7.41 7.32 -14.13
C MET A 76 -8.64 8.09 -14.60
N ILE A 77 -9.54 7.41 -15.30
CA ILE A 77 -10.86 7.93 -15.67
C ILE A 77 -11.89 7.24 -14.78
N ALA A 78 -12.64 8.02 -14.00
CA ALA A 78 -13.59 7.50 -13.03
C ALA A 78 -14.78 8.45 -12.85
N PRO A 79 -15.95 7.95 -12.40
CA PRO A 79 -17.06 8.83 -12.09
C PRO A 79 -16.74 9.64 -10.82
N CYS A 80 -17.20 10.88 -10.76
CA CYS A 80 -17.12 11.69 -9.55
C CYS A 80 -17.84 10.96 -8.40
N SER A 81 -17.09 10.63 -7.36
CA SER A 81 -17.64 9.99 -6.16
C SER A 81 -18.25 11.03 -5.24
N GLN A 82 -19.51 10.83 -4.85
CA GLN A 82 -20.14 11.57 -3.75
C GLN A 82 -19.47 11.28 -2.39
N TYR A 83 -18.71 10.18 -2.29
CA TYR A 83 -17.96 9.74 -1.11
C TYR A 83 -16.47 10.14 -1.14
N ALA A 84 -16.06 11.00 -2.09
CA ALA A 84 -14.75 11.65 -2.08
C ALA A 84 -14.31 12.26 -0.72
N PRO A 85 -15.20 12.67 0.22
CA PRO A 85 -14.76 13.22 1.49
C PRO A 85 -14.24 12.19 2.51
N LEU A 86 -14.49 10.88 2.32
CA LEU A 86 -14.20 9.85 3.34
C LEU A 86 -12.72 9.82 3.76
N MET A 87 -11.79 10.26 2.91
CA MET A 87 -10.34 10.31 3.23
C MET A 87 -9.75 11.74 3.15
N ARG A 88 -10.56 12.78 2.96
CA ARG A 88 -10.08 14.17 2.83
C ARG A 88 -10.00 14.92 4.17
N HIS A 89 -10.53 14.36 5.27
CA HIS A 89 -10.79 15.09 6.51
C HIS A 89 -9.64 15.12 7.54
N SER A 90 -8.49 14.48 7.29
CA SER A 90 -7.54 14.26 8.40
C SER A 90 -6.07 14.16 7.99
N GLY A 91 -5.59 14.96 7.03
CA GLY A 91 -4.15 15.13 6.75
C GLY A 91 -3.39 13.88 6.29
N SER A 92 -4.02 12.70 6.28
CA SER A 92 -3.41 11.43 5.95
C SER A 92 -3.74 11.05 4.51
N GLN A 93 -3.08 11.74 3.58
CA GLN A 93 -3.14 11.46 2.14
C GLN A 93 -2.35 10.19 1.74
N LEU A 94 -2.05 9.33 2.72
CA LEU A 94 -1.25 8.11 2.58
C LEU A 94 -1.73 7.23 1.42
N PHE A 95 -3.04 6.99 1.37
CA PHE A 95 -3.67 6.09 0.40
C PHE A 95 -4.29 6.82 -0.78
N ALA A 96 -4.20 8.14 -0.84
CA ALA A 96 -4.71 8.91 -1.97
C ALA A 96 -3.92 8.61 -3.25
N LEU A 97 -4.57 8.78 -4.40
CA LEU A 97 -3.91 8.74 -5.70
C LEU A 97 -2.80 9.81 -5.75
N PRO A 98 -1.59 9.48 -6.23
CA PRO A 98 -0.51 10.44 -6.41
C PRO A 98 -0.74 11.29 -7.66
N GLY A 99 -1.90 11.95 -7.75
CA GLY A 99 -2.27 12.78 -8.88
C GLY A 99 -1.60 14.16 -8.79
N PHE A 100 -1.08 14.64 -9.92
CA PHE A 100 -0.59 16.02 -10.05
C PHE A 100 -1.62 16.93 -10.74
N LEU A 101 -2.65 16.35 -11.37
CA LEU A 101 -3.72 17.07 -12.06
C LEU A 101 -5.04 16.28 -11.94
N GLU A 102 -6.13 17.00 -11.69
CA GLU A 102 -7.50 16.48 -11.73
C GLU A 102 -8.28 17.35 -12.72
N LEU A 103 -8.90 16.71 -13.72
CA LEU A 103 -9.71 17.35 -14.76
C LEU A 103 -11.15 16.84 -14.64
N GLU A 104 -12.10 17.73 -14.88
CA GLU A 104 -13.51 17.36 -15.04
C GLU A 104 -13.87 17.37 -16.53
N ASP A 105 -14.76 16.46 -16.95
CA ASP A 105 -15.23 16.40 -18.34
C ASP A 105 -16.24 17.53 -18.61
N GLN A 106 -15.73 18.74 -18.87
CA GLN A 106 -16.55 19.92 -19.15
C GLN A 106 -16.96 20.03 -20.62
N ASP A 107 -16.08 19.60 -21.53
CA ASP A 107 -16.25 19.72 -22.98
C ASP A 107 -16.78 18.43 -23.65
N GLY A 108 -16.96 17.35 -22.85
CA GLY A 108 -17.42 16.05 -23.33
C GLY A 108 -16.35 15.25 -24.06
N SER A 109 -15.09 15.69 -24.05
CA SER A 109 -13.97 15.02 -24.71
C SER A 109 -13.70 13.63 -24.12
N VAL A 110 -13.84 13.49 -22.79
CA VAL A 110 -13.64 12.21 -22.10
C VAL A 110 -14.77 11.26 -22.43
N THR A 111 -16.03 11.73 -22.35
CA THR A 111 -17.20 10.93 -22.72
C THR A 111 -17.13 10.46 -24.17
N LYS A 112 -16.73 11.35 -25.10
CA LYS A 112 -16.55 11.00 -26.51
C LYS A 112 -15.49 9.92 -26.68
N PHE A 113 -14.33 10.08 -26.05
CA PHE A 113 -13.26 9.07 -26.08
C PHE A 113 -13.77 7.70 -25.59
N LEU A 114 -14.46 7.66 -24.44
CA LEU A 114 -14.98 6.42 -23.87
C LEU A 114 -16.00 5.73 -24.78
N HIS A 115 -16.84 6.51 -25.48
CA HIS A 115 -17.81 6.00 -26.43
C HIS A 115 -17.12 5.44 -27.70
N GLU A 116 -16.13 6.16 -28.23
CA GLU A 116 -15.33 5.71 -29.39
C GLU A 116 -14.53 4.44 -29.10
N THR A 117 -14.05 4.26 -27.86
CA THR A 117 -13.33 3.06 -27.44
C THR A 117 -14.24 1.92 -26.95
N GLY A 118 -15.56 2.08 -27.00
CA GLY A 118 -16.53 1.05 -26.60
C GLY A 118 -16.55 0.75 -25.10
N THR A 119 -16.06 1.67 -24.27
CA THR A 119 -16.01 1.54 -22.80
C THR A 119 -17.25 2.18 -22.16
N VAL A 120 -18.38 1.47 -22.25
CA VAL A 120 -19.74 1.96 -21.90
C VAL A 120 -20.01 2.04 -20.38
N ASN A 121 -19.09 1.57 -19.53
CA ASN A 121 -19.33 1.40 -18.08
C ASN A 121 -19.47 2.69 -17.25
N LEU A 122 -19.47 3.88 -17.87
CA LEU A 122 -19.45 5.18 -17.19
C LEU A 122 -20.59 6.13 -17.59
N GLU A 123 -21.56 5.68 -18.38
CA GLU A 123 -22.64 6.54 -18.89
C GLU A 123 -23.44 7.23 -17.77
N GLY A 124 -23.68 8.54 -17.92
CA GLY A 124 -24.62 9.33 -17.09
C GLY A 124 -24.05 9.97 -15.82
N ARG A 125 -22.75 9.90 -15.53
CA ARG A 125 -22.13 10.53 -14.35
C ARG A 125 -21.09 11.57 -14.75
N HIS A 126 -20.97 12.66 -13.97
CA HIS A 126 -19.83 13.59 -14.09
C HIS A 126 -18.54 12.78 -14.00
N THR A 127 -17.73 12.78 -15.05
CA THR A 127 -16.50 12.01 -15.12
C THR A 127 -15.34 12.92 -14.77
N LYS A 128 -14.39 12.37 -14.01
CA LYS A 128 -13.12 13.03 -13.71
C LYS A 128 -11.96 12.21 -14.25
N VAL A 129 -10.90 12.91 -14.61
CA VAL A 129 -9.62 12.35 -15.02
C VAL A 129 -8.57 12.78 -14.01
N VAL A 130 -7.88 11.82 -13.40
CA VAL A 130 -6.75 12.08 -12.52
C VAL A 130 -5.47 11.67 -13.24
N ALA A 131 -4.59 12.63 -13.51
CA ALA A 131 -3.28 12.37 -14.10
C ALA A 131 -2.22 12.19 -13.00
N MET A 132 -1.49 11.08 -13.11
CA MET A 132 -0.46 10.67 -12.16
C MET A 132 0.87 10.47 -12.89
N PRO A 133 2.02 10.53 -12.19
CA PRO A 133 3.27 9.99 -12.71
C PRO A 133 3.05 8.55 -13.19
N ARG A 134 3.87 8.07 -14.11
CA ARG A 134 3.72 6.69 -14.60
C ARG A 134 3.84 5.70 -13.43
N LEU A 135 2.82 4.84 -13.28
CA LEU A 135 2.75 3.80 -12.26
C LEU A 135 2.58 2.42 -12.89
N ASN A 136 3.19 1.43 -12.25
CA ASN A 136 2.91 0.03 -12.50
C ASN A 136 1.84 -0.43 -11.49
N LEU A 137 0.60 -0.59 -11.96
CA LEU A 137 -0.55 -0.90 -11.12
C LEU A 137 -0.81 -2.41 -11.08
N CYS A 138 -1.14 -2.91 -9.89
CA CYS A 138 -1.41 -4.33 -9.66
C CYS A 138 -2.53 -4.51 -8.63
N SER A 139 -3.41 -5.50 -8.84
CA SER A 139 -4.37 -5.91 -7.82
C SER A 139 -3.75 -6.98 -6.90
N PHE A 140 -4.33 -7.23 -5.71
CA PHE A 140 -3.86 -8.32 -4.85
C PHE A 140 -3.92 -9.69 -5.55
N HIS A 141 -4.96 -9.93 -6.35
CA HIS A 141 -5.10 -11.17 -7.13
C HIS A 141 -4.04 -11.27 -8.23
N SER A 142 -3.78 -10.18 -8.95
CA SER A 142 -2.75 -10.12 -9.97
C SER A 142 -1.36 -10.34 -9.37
N LEU A 143 -1.08 -9.73 -8.20
CA LEU A 143 0.19 -9.90 -7.50
C LEU A 143 0.40 -11.35 -7.08
N ALA A 144 -0.62 -11.98 -6.50
CA ALA A 144 -0.59 -13.40 -6.17
C ALA A 144 -0.37 -14.26 -7.42
N ALA A 145 -1.02 -13.94 -8.54
CA ALA A 145 -0.88 -14.69 -9.79
C ALA A 145 0.51 -14.54 -10.45
N HIS A 146 1.34 -13.58 -10.07
CA HIS A 146 2.71 -13.46 -10.58
C HIS A 146 3.69 -14.50 -10.01
N HIS A 147 3.23 -15.40 -9.13
CA HIS A 147 4.04 -16.46 -8.52
C HIS A 147 5.33 -15.91 -7.90
N LEU A 148 5.27 -14.74 -7.24
CA LEU A 148 6.45 -14.12 -6.60
C LEU A 148 7.11 -15.04 -5.59
N ASN A 149 6.35 -15.91 -4.94
CA ASN A 149 6.84 -16.97 -4.06
C ASN A 149 7.75 -18.00 -4.75
N GLU A 150 7.80 -18.06 -6.09
CA GLU A 150 8.70 -18.92 -6.87
C GLU A 150 9.94 -18.15 -7.35
N ARG A 151 9.89 -16.81 -7.38
CA ARG A 151 10.97 -15.94 -7.85
C ARG A 151 11.75 -15.26 -6.73
N MET A 152 11.16 -15.15 -5.54
CA MET A 152 11.73 -14.53 -4.35
C MET A 152 12.01 -15.57 -3.28
N ASP A 153 13.01 -15.32 -2.45
CA ASP A 153 13.20 -16.10 -1.22
C ASP A 153 11.97 -15.93 -0.29
N CYS A 154 11.68 -16.96 0.50
CA CYS A 154 10.53 -17.02 1.39
C CYS A 154 10.50 -15.84 2.37
N ALA A 155 11.65 -15.47 2.94
CA ALA A 155 11.73 -14.35 3.87
C ALA A 155 11.42 -13.01 3.19
N ALA A 156 11.92 -12.79 1.99
CA ALA A 156 11.66 -11.58 1.21
C ALA A 156 10.19 -11.48 0.75
N HIS A 157 9.60 -12.61 0.35
CA HIS A 157 8.17 -12.66 0.02
C HIS A 157 7.29 -12.35 1.24
N GLU A 158 7.57 -12.98 2.38
CA GLU A 158 6.81 -12.71 3.61
C GLU A 158 7.00 -11.27 4.12
N GLU A 159 8.19 -10.68 3.94
CA GLU A 159 8.44 -9.28 4.25
C GLU A 159 7.57 -8.36 3.39
N LEU A 160 7.51 -8.63 2.07
CA LEU A 160 6.63 -7.91 1.13
C LEU A 160 5.17 -8.02 1.55
N VAL A 161 4.70 -9.23 1.86
CA VAL A 161 3.32 -9.46 2.33
C VAL A 161 3.06 -8.74 3.65
N ALA A 162 3.99 -8.80 4.61
CA ALA A 162 3.86 -8.10 5.89
C ALA A 162 3.74 -6.59 5.70
N PHE A 163 4.51 -6.02 4.77
CA PHE A 163 4.44 -4.60 4.46
C PHE A 163 3.13 -4.21 3.75
N ILE A 164 2.66 -4.99 2.78
CA ILE A 164 1.37 -4.76 2.12
C ILE A 164 0.22 -4.83 3.14
N LEU A 165 0.24 -5.85 4.01
CA LEU A 165 -0.77 -6.01 5.05
C LEU A 165 -0.73 -4.89 6.08
N LEU A 166 0.46 -4.40 6.44
CA LEU A 166 0.58 -3.25 7.33
C LEU A 166 -0.11 -2.01 6.74
N GLN A 167 0.14 -1.71 5.46
CA GLN A 167 -0.52 -0.60 4.77
C GLN A 167 -2.04 -0.79 4.76
N LEU A 168 -2.51 -2.00 4.46
CA LEU A 168 -3.94 -2.32 4.45
C LEU A 168 -4.58 -2.16 5.83
N LEU A 169 -3.95 -2.66 6.90
CA LEU A 169 -4.48 -2.51 8.26
C LEU A 169 -4.53 -1.04 8.68
N ALA A 170 -3.55 -0.24 8.28
CA ALA A 170 -3.59 1.20 8.50
C ALA A 170 -4.76 1.86 7.75
N ALA A 171 -4.99 1.51 6.48
CA ALA A 171 -6.13 2.02 5.70
C ALA A 171 -7.48 1.62 6.29
N LEU A 172 -7.64 0.34 6.63
CA LEU A 172 -8.88 -0.18 7.23
C LEU A 172 -9.19 0.49 8.58
N LYS A 173 -8.18 0.83 9.38
CA LYS A 173 -8.39 1.58 10.62
C LYS A 173 -8.90 3.00 10.37
N MET A 174 -8.43 3.67 9.31
CA MET A 174 -8.94 4.99 8.97
C MET A 174 -10.39 4.89 8.48
N LEU A 175 -10.68 3.92 7.60
CA LEU A 175 -12.06 3.64 7.18
C LEU A 175 -12.97 3.30 8.37
N GLN A 176 -12.48 2.54 9.35
CA GLN A 176 -13.20 2.23 10.58
C GLN A 176 -13.52 3.50 11.39
N SER A 177 -12.57 4.45 11.50
CA SER A 177 -12.83 5.72 12.18
C SER A 177 -13.84 6.60 11.43
N ASP A 178 -13.94 6.44 10.11
CA ASP A 178 -14.92 7.12 9.26
C ASP A 178 -16.28 6.38 9.20
N GLY A 179 -16.47 5.33 10.00
CA GLY A 179 -17.73 4.60 10.14
C GLY A 179 -17.95 3.49 9.11
N VAL A 180 -16.93 3.13 8.32
CA VAL A 180 -17.03 2.00 7.39
C VAL A 180 -16.93 0.68 8.16
N GLU A 181 -17.96 -0.16 8.03
CA GLU A 181 -18.02 -1.46 8.73
C GLU A 181 -17.67 -2.65 7.83
N SER A 182 -17.93 -2.53 6.52
CA SER A 182 -17.75 -3.63 5.57
C SER A 182 -17.32 -3.18 4.18
N LEU A 183 -16.65 -4.08 3.45
CA LEU A 183 -16.09 -3.86 2.12
C LEU A 183 -16.30 -5.09 1.21
N SER A 184 -16.11 -4.95 -0.10
CA SER A 184 -16.29 -6.05 -1.06
C SER A 184 -15.26 -7.16 -0.87
N THR A 185 -15.70 -8.41 -1.00
CA THR A 185 -14.83 -9.59 -0.99
C THR A 185 -13.76 -9.65 -2.10
N ASN A 186 -13.89 -8.82 -3.14
CA ASN A 186 -13.03 -8.82 -4.34
C ASN A 186 -11.93 -7.75 -4.33
N PHE A 187 -11.74 -7.07 -3.20
CA PHE A 187 -10.73 -6.03 -3.00
C PHE A 187 -10.84 -4.86 -3.98
N LYS A 188 -12.05 -4.50 -4.44
CA LYS A 188 -12.23 -3.47 -5.48
C LYS A 188 -11.76 -2.09 -5.04
N GLU A 189 -11.70 -1.87 -3.73
CA GLU A 189 -11.37 -0.59 -3.10
C GLU A 189 -9.88 -0.28 -3.05
N PHE A 190 -9.01 -1.27 -3.27
CA PHE A 190 -7.56 -1.06 -3.18
C PHE A 190 -6.80 -1.54 -4.41
N LEU A 191 -5.70 -0.84 -4.68
CA LEU A 191 -4.68 -1.20 -5.67
C LEU A 191 -3.28 -1.05 -5.07
N LEU A 192 -2.34 -1.80 -5.63
CA LEU A 192 -0.92 -1.64 -5.38
C LEU A 192 -0.29 -0.88 -6.54
N ALA A 193 0.53 0.11 -6.22
CA ALA A 193 1.28 0.89 -7.18
C ALA A 193 2.78 0.73 -6.91
N TYR A 194 3.50 0.28 -7.94
CA TYR A 194 4.95 0.31 -8.00
C TYR A 194 5.38 1.51 -8.85
N ARG A 195 6.55 2.06 -8.54
CA ARG A 195 7.13 3.12 -9.36
C ARG A 195 7.51 2.53 -10.72
N PHE A 196 7.28 3.31 -11.76
CA PHE A 196 7.71 2.94 -13.10
C PHE A 196 9.19 3.26 -13.27
N ALA A 197 9.97 2.28 -13.72
CA ALA A 197 11.40 2.46 -13.96
C ALA A 197 11.75 1.86 -15.34
N PRO A 198 11.77 2.68 -16.41
CA PRO A 198 11.78 2.20 -17.80
C PRO A 198 12.97 1.32 -18.19
N ASN A 199 14.02 1.25 -17.38
CA ASN A 199 15.26 0.52 -17.64
C ASN A 199 15.71 -0.40 -16.50
N SER A 200 14.84 -0.69 -15.53
CA SER A 200 15.24 -1.44 -14.34
C SER A 200 14.51 -2.78 -14.28
N GLN A 201 15.25 -3.89 -14.31
CA GLN A 201 14.70 -5.21 -13.91
C GLN A 201 14.38 -5.25 -12.40
N THR A 202 14.67 -4.17 -11.67
CA THR A 202 14.50 -4.02 -10.23
C THR A 202 13.11 -3.59 -9.79
N GLU A 203 12.15 -3.45 -10.71
CA GLU A 203 10.75 -3.04 -10.40
C GLU A 203 10.06 -3.96 -9.36
N ILE A 204 10.53 -5.20 -9.19
CA ILE A 204 9.94 -6.20 -8.28
C ILE A 204 10.50 -6.10 -6.84
N TRP A 205 11.58 -5.34 -6.61
CA TRP A 205 12.25 -5.26 -5.30
C TRP A 205 11.90 -4.02 -4.48
N GLU A 206 11.15 -3.08 -5.06
CA GLU A 206 10.61 -1.93 -4.32
C GLU A 206 9.29 -2.30 -3.65
N PHE A 207 9.04 -1.77 -2.44
CA PHE A 207 7.77 -1.99 -1.77
C PHE A 207 6.65 -1.17 -2.43
N PRO A 208 5.51 -1.79 -2.76
CA PRO A 208 4.41 -1.06 -3.39
C PRO A 208 3.77 -0.09 -2.42
N ARG A 209 3.19 0.98 -2.96
CA ARG A 209 2.26 1.86 -2.26
C ARG A 209 0.83 1.31 -2.40
N LEU A 210 0.09 1.25 -1.31
CA LEU A 210 -1.34 0.98 -1.33
C LEU A 210 -2.12 2.24 -1.71
N ILE A 211 -3.00 2.13 -2.70
CA ILE A 211 -3.91 3.18 -3.15
C ILE A 211 -5.34 2.76 -2.80
N PHE A 212 -6.10 3.67 -2.22
CA PHE A 212 -7.54 3.54 -1.97
C PHE A 212 -8.34 4.25 -3.06
N LEU A 213 -9.36 3.58 -3.59
CA LEU A 213 -10.23 4.07 -4.65
C LEU A 213 -11.63 4.37 -4.10
N PRO A 214 -11.88 5.58 -3.57
CA PRO A 214 -13.17 5.94 -2.97
C PRO A 214 -14.33 5.88 -3.97
N GLU A 215 -14.06 5.96 -5.27
CA GLU A 215 -15.05 5.85 -6.36
C GLU A 215 -15.64 4.45 -6.49
N THR A 216 -14.96 3.45 -5.97
CA THR A 216 -15.43 2.06 -5.97
C THR A 216 -16.23 1.69 -4.73
N HIS A 217 -16.21 2.55 -3.71
CA HIS A 217 -16.97 2.38 -2.48
C HIS A 217 -18.40 2.92 -2.68
N GLY A 218 -19.41 2.13 -2.28
CA GLY A 218 -20.82 2.54 -2.40
C GLY A 218 -21.36 2.67 -3.84
N ALA A 219 -20.56 2.34 -4.87
CA ALA A 219 -21.07 2.27 -6.24
C ALA A 219 -22.14 1.17 -6.31
N GLU A 220 -23.39 1.58 -6.56
CA GLU A 220 -24.54 0.69 -6.73
C GLU A 220 -24.18 -0.52 -7.58
N ILE A 221 -24.53 -1.69 -7.03
CA ILE A 221 -24.21 -3.02 -7.53
C ILE A 221 -25.10 -3.29 -8.75
N GLU A 222 -24.73 -2.70 -9.88
CA GLU A 222 -25.25 -3.13 -11.17
C GLU A 222 -24.40 -4.30 -11.64
N SER A 223 -24.96 -5.49 -11.50
CA SER A 223 -24.47 -6.80 -11.95
C SER A 223 -23.42 -7.49 -11.04
N GLY A 224 -23.93 -8.34 -10.14
CA GLY A 224 -23.17 -9.37 -9.44
C GLY A 224 -23.09 -9.12 -7.93
N GLY A 225 -23.79 -9.94 -7.14
CA GLY A 225 -23.83 -9.86 -5.68
C GLY A 225 -22.47 -10.08 -5.02
N ASP A 226 -21.65 -9.03 -5.00
CA ASP A 226 -20.43 -8.99 -4.21
C ASP A 226 -20.80 -9.07 -2.73
N GLU A 227 -20.54 -10.22 -2.11
CA GLU A 227 -20.66 -10.37 -0.67
C GLU A 227 -19.77 -9.32 0.02
N LEU A 228 -20.34 -8.60 0.98
CA LEU A 228 -19.62 -7.68 1.86
C LEU A 228 -19.04 -8.45 3.05
N VAL A 229 -17.86 -8.06 3.50
CA VAL A 229 -17.20 -8.63 4.67
C VAL A 229 -16.70 -7.55 5.61
N GLY A 230 -16.75 -7.83 6.91
CA GLY A 230 -16.17 -6.97 7.94
C GLY A 230 -14.67 -6.76 7.77
N LEU A 231 -14.15 -5.66 8.30
CA LEU A 231 -12.77 -5.22 8.04
C LEU A 231 -11.69 -6.23 8.46
N CYS A 232 -11.84 -6.91 9.61
CA CYS A 232 -10.87 -7.94 10.02
C CYS A 232 -10.85 -9.12 9.06
N ARG A 233 -12.04 -9.55 8.60
CA ARG A 233 -12.18 -10.63 7.61
C ARG A 233 -11.65 -10.20 6.25
N TYR A 234 -11.82 -8.93 5.87
CA TYR A 234 -11.21 -8.36 4.66
C TYR A 234 -9.68 -8.44 4.70
N ALA A 235 -9.05 -8.02 5.80
CA ALA A 235 -7.61 -8.14 5.99
C ALA A 235 -7.13 -9.59 5.97
N MET A 236 -7.88 -10.50 6.62
CA MET A 236 -7.57 -11.93 6.59
C MET A 236 -7.63 -12.51 5.17
N ARG A 237 -8.64 -12.12 4.37
CA ARG A 237 -8.72 -12.53 2.96
C ARG A 237 -7.51 -12.05 2.18
N ALA A 238 -7.10 -10.79 2.36
CA ALA A 238 -5.92 -10.25 1.67
C ALA A 238 -4.65 -11.02 2.05
N LEU A 239 -4.46 -11.32 3.34
CA LEU A 239 -3.36 -12.15 3.84
C LEU A 239 -3.35 -13.53 3.18
N CYS A 240 -4.49 -14.22 3.16
CA CYS A 240 -4.60 -15.53 2.53
C CYS A 240 -4.38 -15.47 1.02
N THR A 241 -4.90 -14.46 0.31
CA THR A 241 -4.68 -14.28 -1.13
C THR A 241 -3.20 -14.09 -1.44
N LEU A 242 -2.50 -13.24 -0.69
CA LEU A 242 -1.09 -12.92 -0.92
C LEU A 242 -0.14 -14.06 -0.53
N LEU A 243 -0.53 -14.90 0.43
CA LEU A 243 0.21 -16.13 0.81
C LEU A 243 -0.27 -17.38 0.07
N HIS A 244 -1.24 -17.24 -0.84
CA HIS A 244 -1.89 -18.35 -1.57
C HIS A 244 -2.47 -19.44 -0.67
N HIS A 245 -3.04 -19.04 0.47
CA HIS A 245 -3.81 -19.91 1.36
C HIS A 245 -5.31 -19.87 1.02
N ARG A 246 -6.00 -20.98 1.29
CA ARG A 246 -7.46 -21.03 1.22
C ARG A 246 -8.08 -20.42 2.47
N MET A 247 -9.22 -19.76 2.29
CA MET A 247 -9.99 -19.16 3.38
C MET A 247 -10.98 -20.17 3.94
N ASP A 248 -10.59 -20.88 5.01
CA ASP A 248 -11.43 -21.91 5.64
C ASP A 248 -12.03 -21.46 6.99
N GLY A 249 -12.15 -20.14 7.21
CA GLY A 249 -12.71 -19.56 8.44
C GLY A 249 -11.83 -19.69 9.70
N LYS A 250 -10.66 -20.32 9.58
CA LYS A 250 -9.63 -20.39 10.62
C LYS A 250 -8.40 -19.57 10.20
N ALA A 251 -7.56 -19.17 11.15
CA ALA A 251 -6.26 -18.61 10.83
C ALA A 251 -5.51 -19.56 9.88
N PRO A 252 -4.95 -19.06 8.76
CA PRO A 252 -4.22 -19.89 7.82
C PRO A 252 -3.07 -20.58 8.55
N PRO A 253 -2.86 -21.89 8.31
CA PRO A 253 -1.66 -22.56 8.78
C PRO A 253 -0.49 -22.02 7.95
N ILE A 254 0.11 -20.92 8.41
CA ILE A 254 1.33 -20.36 7.85
C ILE A 254 2.48 -21.29 8.31
N ARG A 255 2.56 -22.44 7.63
CA ARG A 255 3.62 -23.44 7.81
C ARG A 255 4.22 -23.69 6.42
N TYR A 256 5.39 -23.09 6.20
CA TYR A 256 6.36 -23.36 5.13
C TYR A 256 5.81 -23.68 3.73
N ARG A 257 5.99 -22.75 2.79
CA ARG A 257 5.87 -23.03 1.36
C ARG A 257 7.27 -23.24 0.78
N TYR A 258 7.78 -24.47 0.82
CA TYR A 258 8.85 -24.86 -0.11
C TYR A 258 8.20 -25.45 -1.35
N ALA A 259 8.63 -24.97 -2.52
CA ALA A 259 8.34 -25.61 -3.79
C ALA A 259 8.71 -27.10 -3.71
N TYR A 260 7.82 -27.94 -4.23
CA TYR A 260 7.75 -29.40 -4.08
C TYR A 260 8.90 -30.20 -4.73
N SER A 261 10.13 -29.67 -4.78
CA SER A 261 11.30 -30.40 -5.30
C SER A 261 12.39 -30.63 -4.25
N LEU A 262 12.58 -29.73 -3.29
CA LEU A 262 13.64 -29.88 -2.27
C LEU A 262 13.18 -30.57 -0.97
N LEU A 263 11.88 -30.53 -0.69
CA LEU A 263 11.34 -30.96 0.60
C LEU A 263 11.40 -32.49 0.79
N MET A 264 11.36 -33.25 -0.31
CA MET A 264 11.54 -34.71 -0.26
C MET A 264 13.01 -35.11 0.00
N PHE A 265 13.97 -34.23 -0.34
CA PHE A 265 15.40 -34.47 -0.08
C PHE A 265 15.83 -34.02 1.33
N MET A 266 15.18 -32.97 1.89
CA MET A 266 15.52 -32.45 3.22
C MET A 266 14.76 -33.11 4.39
N MET A 267 13.60 -33.74 4.13
CA MET A 267 12.91 -34.55 5.15
C MET A 267 13.76 -35.73 5.66
N LEU A 268 14.77 -36.16 4.89
CA LEU A 268 15.70 -37.21 5.32
C LEU A 268 16.78 -36.74 6.32
N ARG A 269 16.82 -35.45 6.68
CA ARG A 269 17.96 -34.89 7.42
C ARG A 269 17.64 -34.06 8.67
N ASN A 270 16.40 -34.03 9.16
CA ASN A 270 16.01 -33.27 10.37
C ASN A 270 16.59 -31.83 10.38
N VAL A 271 16.67 -31.19 9.20
CA VAL A 271 17.12 -29.81 9.09
C VAL A 271 15.91 -28.93 9.35
N LEU A 272 15.84 -28.41 10.57
CA LEU A 272 14.92 -27.36 10.99
C LEU A 272 15.16 -26.15 10.07
N LEU A 273 14.33 -25.97 9.06
CA LEU A 273 14.40 -24.79 8.20
C LEU A 273 14.04 -23.57 9.05
N PRO A 274 14.84 -22.49 9.02
CA PRO A 274 14.66 -21.36 9.92
C PRO A 274 13.33 -20.67 9.61
N ARG A 275 12.47 -20.55 10.62
CA ARG A 275 11.29 -19.68 10.59
C ARG A 275 11.76 -18.26 10.32
N SER A 276 11.28 -17.65 9.24
CA SER A 276 11.47 -16.22 9.05
C SER A 276 10.77 -15.46 10.20
N ARG A 277 11.35 -14.32 10.61
CA ARG A 277 10.74 -13.45 11.63
C ARG A 277 9.30 -13.06 11.24
N TYR A 278 9.06 -12.96 9.93
CA TYR A 278 7.78 -12.59 9.35
C TYR A 278 6.75 -13.73 9.43
N SER A 279 7.14 -15.01 9.26
CA SER A 279 6.19 -16.13 9.37
C SER A 279 5.43 -16.11 10.70
N SER A 280 6.15 -15.92 11.81
CA SER A 280 5.54 -15.86 13.14
C SER A 280 4.67 -14.62 13.35
N ALA A 281 5.05 -13.50 12.76
CA ALA A 281 4.29 -12.27 12.87
C ALA A 281 3.02 -12.30 12.01
N LEU A 282 3.08 -12.86 10.81
CA LEU A 282 1.92 -13.07 9.94
C LEU A 282 0.93 -14.05 10.58
N LEU A 283 1.42 -15.09 11.27
CA LEU A 283 0.56 -16.01 12.04
C LEU A 283 -0.09 -15.33 13.25
N ALA A 284 0.66 -14.51 13.99
CA ALA A 284 0.11 -13.71 15.08
C ALA A 284 -0.94 -12.70 14.57
N CYS A 285 -0.65 -12.03 13.45
CA CYS A 285 -1.57 -11.13 12.75
C CYS A 285 -2.87 -11.85 12.38
N ALA A 286 -2.78 -13.01 11.71
CA ALA A 286 -3.94 -13.84 11.40
C ALA A 286 -4.76 -14.19 12.65
N THR A 287 -4.10 -14.64 13.72
CA THR A 287 -4.77 -15.02 14.97
C THR A 287 -5.56 -13.84 15.55
N LEU A 288 -4.95 -12.65 15.58
CA LEU A 288 -5.58 -11.43 16.11
C LEU A 288 -6.76 -10.98 15.24
N LEU A 289 -6.63 -11.06 13.92
CA LEU A 289 -7.70 -10.73 12.97
C LEU A 289 -8.87 -11.71 13.09
N GLN A 290 -8.63 -12.97 13.44
CA GLN A 290 -9.68 -13.96 13.66
C GLN A 290 -10.52 -13.66 14.92
N GLU A 291 -9.98 -12.93 15.90
CA GLU A 291 -10.76 -12.53 17.10
C GLU A 291 -11.92 -11.59 16.76
N ASP A 292 -11.83 -10.87 15.64
CA ASP A 292 -12.84 -9.93 15.12
C ASP A 292 -13.32 -8.90 16.16
N LYS A 293 -12.41 -8.46 17.04
CA LYS A 293 -12.68 -7.42 18.04
C LYS A 293 -12.39 -6.05 17.46
N SER A 294 -12.97 -5.00 18.03
CA SER A 294 -12.66 -3.60 17.68
C SER A 294 -11.17 -3.26 17.77
N SER A 295 -10.43 -3.92 18.68
CA SER A 295 -8.97 -3.73 18.83
C SER A 295 -8.12 -4.60 17.90
N SER A 296 -8.69 -5.58 17.19
CA SER A 296 -7.96 -6.57 16.39
C SER A 296 -7.11 -5.93 15.30
N LEU A 297 -7.65 -4.98 14.53
CA LEU A 297 -6.90 -4.27 13.49
C LEU A 297 -5.68 -3.53 14.07
N THR A 298 -5.83 -2.90 15.23
CA THR A 298 -4.73 -2.18 15.89
C THR A 298 -3.65 -3.13 16.38
N LYS A 299 -4.03 -4.22 17.06
CA LYS A 299 -3.06 -5.21 17.54
C LYS A 299 -2.32 -5.89 16.40
N ALA A 300 -3.04 -6.26 15.33
CA ALA A 300 -2.47 -6.86 14.14
C ALA A 300 -1.48 -5.90 13.44
N LYS A 301 -1.84 -4.61 13.33
CA LYS A 301 -0.96 -3.57 12.80
C LYS A 301 0.34 -3.50 13.61
N ASN A 302 0.26 -3.36 14.93
CA ASN A 302 1.42 -3.24 15.81
C ASN A 302 2.36 -4.46 15.72
N VAL A 303 1.79 -5.67 15.60
CA VAL A 303 2.56 -6.91 15.38
C VAL A 303 3.39 -6.84 14.09
N LEU A 304 2.80 -6.36 12.98
CA LEU A 304 3.52 -6.22 11.73
C LEU A 304 4.57 -5.09 11.77
N GLU A 305 4.28 -3.97 12.45
CA GLU A 305 5.27 -2.90 12.64
C GLU A 305 6.51 -3.39 13.40
N VAL A 306 6.29 -4.12 14.51
CA VAL A 306 7.39 -4.75 15.27
C VAL A 306 8.09 -5.82 14.42
N ALA A 307 7.37 -6.56 13.59
CA ALA A 307 7.99 -7.53 12.70
C ALA A 307 8.84 -6.88 11.60
N LEU A 308 8.55 -5.66 11.16
CA LEU A 308 9.30 -4.96 10.11
C LEU A 308 10.46 -4.11 10.67
N TRP A 309 10.28 -3.46 11.81
CA TRP A 309 11.25 -2.51 12.36
C TRP A 309 11.64 -2.74 13.82
N GLY A 310 10.98 -3.67 14.50
CA GLY A 310 11.35 -4.08 15.84
C GLY A 310 12.74 -4.73 15.87
N GLY A 311 13.44 -4.50 16.97
CA GLY A 311 14.71 -5.14 17.29
C GLY A 311 14.52 -6.42 18.11
N GLU A 312 15.50 -6.70 18.96
CA GLU A 312 15.49 -7.87 19.85
C GLU A 312 14.28 -7.86 20.80
N THR A 313 13.92 -9.05 21.29
CA THR A 313 12.81 -9.21 22.21
C THR A 313 13.09 -8.53 23.53
N CYS A 314 12.30 -7.50 23.84
CA CYS A 314 12.36 -6.75 25.09
C CYS A 314 11.62 -7.54 26.17
N ARG A 315 12.25 -7.69 27.34
CA ARG A 315 11.69 -8.43 28.49
C ARG A 315 10.85 -7.54 29.39
N SER A 316 10.99 -6.23 29.27
CA SER A 316 10.33 -5.24 30.12
C SER A 316 10.03 -3.94 29.39
N ASP A 317 9.09 -3.16 29.91
CA ASP A 317 8.76 -1.82 29.42
C ASP A 317 9.96 -0.85 29.51
N THR A 318 10.87 -1.06 30.45
CA THR A 318 12.09 -0.26 30.57
C THR A 318 13.07 -0.55 29.45
N GLU A 319 13.29 -1.82 29.12
CA GLU A 319 14.12 -2.22 27.96
C GLU A 319 13.52 -1.70 26.65
N ALA A 320 12.20 -1.86 26.47
CA ALA A 320 11.52 -1.39 25.27
C ALA A 320 11.58 0.15 25.12
N ARG A 321 11.57 0.90 26.24
CA ARG A 321 11.77 2.35 26.22
C ARG A 321 13.17 2.72 25.75
N VAL A 322 14.20 2.09 26.32
CA VAL A 322 15.59 2.35 25.91
C VAL A 322 15.79 2.02 24.43
N TRP A 323 15.26 0.88 23.98
CA TRP A 323 15.30 0.51 22.57
C TRP A 323 14.62 1.54 21.66
N LEU A 324 13.45 2.04 22.05
CA LEU A 324 12.73 3.08 21.29
C LEU A 324 13.55 4.37 21.15
N ASP A 325 14.20 4.81 22.23
CA ASP A 325 14.97 6.05 22.22
C ASP A 325 16.21 5.92 21.30
N VAL A 326 16.87 4.77 21.31
CA VAL A 326 17.97 4.44 20.40
C VAL A 326 17.47 4.36 18.95
N ALA A 327 16.40 3.61 18.69
CA ALA A 327 15.84 3.44 17.35
C ALA A 327 15.37 4.76 16.72
N ARG A 328 14.83 5.68 17.53
CA ARG A 328 14.47 7.04 17.10
C ARG A 328 15.71 7.86 16.73
N ALA A 329 16.76 7.81 17.54
CA ALA A 329 18.02 8.50 17.28
C ALA A 329 18.67 8.01 15.98
N GLU A 330 18.78 6.68 15.82
CA GLU A 330 19.32 6.06 14.61
C GLU A 330 18.49 6.38 13.36
N CYS A 331 17.16 6.44 13.49
CA CYS A 331 16.30 6.80 12.37
C CYS A 331 16.54 8.25 11.92
N VAL A 332 16.64 9.20 12.86
CA VAL A 332 16.94 10.60 12.52
C VAL A 332 18.30 10.70 11.82
N ASP A 333 19.32 10.04 12.36
CA ASP A 333 20.67 10.03 11.80
C ASP A 333 20.72 9.40 10.40
N SER A 334 20.02 8.28 10.19
CA SER A 334 19.89 7.63 8.87
C SER A 334 19.20 8.54 7.85
N LEU A 335 18.11 9.20 8.22
CA LEU A 335 17.37 10.10 7.33
C LEU A 335 18.20 11.34 6.99
N LEU A 336 18.91 11.90 7.97
CA LEU A 336 19.81 13.03 7.73
C LEU A 336 20.96 12.65 6.79
N ARG A 337 21.58 11.48 6.98
CA ARG A 337 22.62 10.99 6.07
C ARG A 337 22.10 10.84 4.64
N GLN A 338 20.92 10.24 4.46
CA GLN A 338 20.31 10.09 3.14
C GLN A 338 20.04 11.45 2.49
N LEU A 339 19.49 12.41 3.23
CA LEU A 339 19.18 13.75 2.71
C LEU A 339 20.43 14.57 2.38
N VAL A 340 21.52 14.42 3.14
CA VAL A 340 22.75 15.21 2.98
C VAL A 340 23.72 14.57 1.97
N CYS A 341 23.87 13.26 2.01
CA CYS A 341 24.91 12.55 1.24
C CYS A 341 24.43 12.07 -0.13
N GLU A 342 23.12 11.96 -0.35
CA GLU A 342 22.55 11.44 -1.60
C GLU A 342 21.66 12.50 -2.28
N PRO A 343 22.24 13.38 -3.12
CA PRO A 343 21.46 14.37 -3.85
C PRO A 343 20.43 13.69 -4.75
N GLY A 344 19.15 13.92 -4.47
CA GLY A 344 18.03 13.29 -5.17
C GLY A 344 17.48 12.01 -4.49
N CYS A 345 17.99 11.63 -3.31
CA CYS A 345 17.41 10.56 -2.50
C CYS A 345 15.94 10.85 -2.20
N ARG A 346 15.08 9.86 -2.45
CA ARG A 346 13.64 9.96 -2.22
C ARG A 346 13.25 8.92 -1.19
N LEU A 347 12.68 9.42 -0.11
CA LEU A 347 12.15 8.58 0.95
C LEU A 347 10.83 7.98 0.45
N GLY A 348 10.72 6.65 0.48
CA GLY A 348 9.58 5.92 -0.03
C GLY A 348 8.50 5.67 1.02
N ALA A 349 7.51 4.85 0.65
CA ALA A 349 6.47 4.43 1.58
C ALA A 349 7.06 3.72 2.81
N ARG A 350 8.11 2.89 2.63
CA ARG A 350 8.72 2.12 3.71
C ARG A 350 9.31 3.02 4.80
N GLU A 351 10.05 4.06 4.42
CA GLU A 351 10.65 5.01 5.36
C GLU A 351 9.57 5.77 6.13
N ARG A 352 8.50 6.18 5.45
CA ARG A 352 7.38 6.85 6.10
C ARG A 352 6.72 5.98 7.17
N TYR A 353 6.39 4.73 6.85
CA TYR A 353 5.79 3.83 7.84
C TYR A 353 6.76 3.53 9.00
N ARG A 354 8.07 3.49 8.76
CA ARG A 354 9.07 3.38 9.84
C ARG A 354 9.01 4.58 10.78
N VAL A 355 8.94 5.80 10.24
CA VAL A 355 8.83 7.03 11.04
C VAL A 355 7.52 7.05 11.82
N GLU A 356 6.40 6.74 11.18
CA GLU A 356 5.08 6.65 11.83
C GLU A 356 5.05 5.62 12.95
N PHE A 357 5.68 4.44 12.74
CA PHE A 357 5.85 3.45 13.79
C PHE A 357 6.65 4.01 14.97
N LEU A 358 7.82 4.61 14.74
CA LEU A 358 8.67 5.13 15.82
C LEU A 358 8.00 6.29 16.59
N LEU A 359 7.15 7.08 15.93
CA LEU A 359 6.36 8.13 16.56
C LEU A 359 5.19 7.56 17.37
N GLY A 360 4.48 6.56 16.84
CA GLY A 360 3.28 5.98 17.46
C GLY A 360 3.54 4.87 18.48
N ALA A 361 4.71 4.24 18.44
CA ALA A 361 5.03 3.09 19.29
C ALA A 361 5.24 3.50 20.76
N THR A 362 4.66 2.70 21.64
CA THR A 362 4.88 2.76 23.10
C THR A 362 5.65 1.52 23.56
N PRO A 363 6.38 1.59 24.69
CA PRO A 363 7.07 0.42 25.22
C PRO A 363 6.13 -0.77 25.43
N ARG A 364 4.95 -0.50 26.00
CA ARG A 364 3.90 -1.50 26.23
C ARG A 364 3.42 -2.15 24.93
N SER A 365 3.15 -1.37 23.88
CA SER A 365 2.69 -1.93 22.60
C SER A 365 3.76 -2.80 21.93
N ILE A 366 5.04 -2.50 22.13
CA ILE A 366 6.15 -3.35 21.64
C ILE A 366 6.16 -4.68 22.38
N VAL A 367 6.17 -4.64 23.72
CA VAL A 367 6.22 -5.85 24.56
C VAL A 367 5.01 -6.75 24.28
N GLU A 368 3.80 -6.19 24.22
CA GLU A 368 2.58 -6.93 23.89
C GLU A 368 2.64 -7.58 22.49
N SER A 369 3.16 -6.85 21.49
CA SER A 369 3.31 -7.36 20.13
C SER A 369 4.36 -8.48 20.04
N GLN A 370 5.50 -8.33 20.71
CA GLN A 370 6.55 -9.34 20.78
C GLN A 370 6.08 -10.61 21.50
N ALA A 371 5.26 -10.45 22.55
CA ALA A 371 4.62 -11.56 23.23
C ALA A 371 3.65 -12.31 22.30
N ALA A 372 2.83 -11.60 21.52
CA ALA A 372 1.93 -12.20 20.54
C ALA A 372 2.69 -12.98 19.44
N ILE A 373 3.79 -12.43 18.93
CA ILE A 373 4.65 -13.10 17.94
C ILE A 373 5.26 -14.38 18.54
N THR A 374 5.74 -14.31 19.78
CA THR A 374 6.33 -15.47 20.47
C THR A 374 5.30 -16.57 20.73
N ALA A 375 4.09 -16.20 21.17
CA ALA A 375 2.99 -17.13 21.38
C ALA A 375 2.57 -17.83 20.08
N ALA A 376 2.61 -17.13 18.94
CA ALA A 376 2.34 -17.72 17.64
C ALA A 376 3.41 -18.72 17.20
N LYS A 377 4.69 -18.53 17.55
CA LYS A 377 5.76 -19.51 17.28
C LYS A 377 5.52 -20.85 17.98
N THR A 378 4.91 -20.83 19.16
CA THR A 378 4.69 -22.04 19.97
C THR A 378 3.47 -22.86 19.56
N ARG A 379 2.65 -22.37 18.62
CA ARG A 379 1.51 -23.08 18.01
C ARG A 379 1.91 -23.71 16.67
#